data_AF-A0A077R507-F1
#
_entry.id   AF-A0A077R507-F1
#
_cell.length_a   1.000
_cell.length_b   1.000
_cell.length_c   1.000
_cell.angle_alpha   90.00
_cell.angle_beta   90.00
_cell.angle_gamma   90.00
#
_symmetry.space_group_name_H-M   'P 1'
#
loop_
_entity.id
_entity.type
_entity.pdbx_description
1 polymer ?
#
loop_
_entity_poly.entity_id
_entity_poly.type
_entity_poly.pdbx_seq_one_letter_code
_entity_poly.pdbx_strand_id
1 'polypeptide(L)'
;MTSTHRITSRALTVARSHFNTTTPLRQILYSSARRQNSSTSAGVTAPKASSSPNLALALLAIGLGANAYYLSRQSSNSSTKLNLDSVPSTTTSACYTYTDPQLPFSYGTKADFEAAIFELRSYFTSQGEEWADWVTTDEDELERRGLDENGRRSSSEGTKPSVVVYVRDTLDVQAVVRIANKYRMPIIPFSGGTSLEGHYIAPFAGISIDLSRMDKVLAYHPEDGDMVVQAGIGWETINRYCDTHGDQLFFPLDPGPGATIGGMIGTGCSGTNAVRYGTARGEHFLDMQIVLANGEVISTRGGGRARKSSAGFDIGKIIVGAEGTLGIVTEATVRLAPKMPADAVAVASFPNVEAASQTVNEILLSGIPVQCIELLDYKMIQSINQSNLCGRTYHEMDSLFFKLSGGEAAVAEAKEAITRASVKYGAKKESVEFETDKVKAAKIWEGRKAALWAVASCNEAPGVKIWTTDVCVPISALPRLVRESQEDFQKSGLTGTAIVGHAGDGNFHALIPFKADDPEQARITTEVVGRLCERAQKLQGTCTGEHGVGMGKIDYLEKELPGGTIRVMKAIKLALDPKNLLNPGKLYPTPEFTPSR
;
A
#
# COMPACT_ATOMS: atom_id res chain seq x y z
N MET A 1 -42.58 60.68 -33.02
CA MET A 1 -43.11 60.49 -34.39
C MET A 1 -42.01 61.00 -35.32
N THR A 2 -41.30 60.25 -36.17
CA THR A 2 -41.57 59.03 -36.93
C THR A 2 -40.23 58.40 -37.36
N SER A 3 -40.12 57.08 -37.23
CA SER A 3 -39.47 56.07 -38.10
C SER A 3 -38.23 56.41 -38.95
N THR A 4 -37.12 55.65 -38.82
CA THR A 4 -36.74 54.52 -39.71
C THR A 4 -35.26 54.09 -39.57
N HIS A 5 -35.06 52.75 -39.62
CA HIS A 5 -33.96 51.94 -40.17
C HIS A 5 -32.49 51.96 -39.66
N ARG A 6 -32.09 50.76 -39.18
CA ARG A 6 -30.86 49.94 -39.39
C ARG A 6 -29.54 50.66 -39.73
N ILE A 7 -28.46 50.30 -39.00
CA ILE A 7 -27.27 49.57 -39.51
C ILE A 7 -26.31 49.26 -38.33
N THR A 8 -25.50 48.24 -38.56
CA THR A 8 -24.64 47.41 -37.72
C THR A 8 -23.33 48.01 -37.21
N SER A 9 -22.89 47.44 -36.08
CA SER A 9 -21.53 47.04 -35.70
C SER A 9 -20.56 48.03 -35.01
N ARG A 10 -20.07 47.51 -33.89
CA ARG A 10 -18.70 47.57 -33.34
C ARG A 10 -18.29 48.70 -32.39
N ALA A 11 -17.74 48.19 -31.28
CA ALA A 11 -16.70 48.70 -30.42
C ALA A 11 -17.09 49.79 -29.41
N LEU A 12 -16.97 49.43 -28.12
CA LEU A 12 -16.32 50.27 -27.13
C LEU A 12 -15.83 49.42 -25.95
N THR A 13 -14.61 49.72 -25.56
CA THR A 13 -13.76 49.08 -24.55
C THR A 13 -13.79 49.93 -23.27
N VAL A 14 -13.44 49.32 -22.12
CA VAL A 14 -12.92 49.94 -20.86
C VAL A 14 -14.02 50.54 -19.94
N ALA A 15 -14.11 50.35 -18.61
CA ALA A 15 -13.18 49.92 -17.56
C ALA A 15 -13.89 49.51 -16.24
N ARG A 16 -13.19 48.61 -15.51
CA ARG A 16 -12.90 48.57 -14.05
C ARG A 16 -13.96 48.25 -12.98
N SER A 17 -13.72 47.10 -12.33
CA SER A 17 -13.56 46.82 -10.88
C SER A 17 -14.20 45.46 -10.56
N HIS A 18 -13.80 44.56 -9.67
CA HIS A 18 -12.75 44.40 -8.65
C HIS A 18 -12.75 42.87 -8.30
N PHE A 19 -11.61 42.32 -7.84
CA PHE A 19 -11.42 41.06 -7.07
C PHE A 19 -12.03 39.72 -7.53
N ASN A 20 -11.15 38.78 -7.93
CA ASN A 20 -11.05 37.37 -7.47
C ASN A 20 -10.43 36.50 -8.56
N THR A 21 -9.28 35.88 -8.31
CA THR A 21 -8.77 34.77 -9.13
C THR A 21 -8.34 33.62 -8.24
N THR A 22 -9.23 32.64 -8.17
CA THR A 22 -9.04 31.27 -7.74
C THR A 22 -8.26 30.46 -8.78
N THR A 23 -7.49 29.51 -8.28
CA THR A 23 -6.71 28.49 -8.99
C THR A 23 -7.61 27.57 -9.84
N PRO A 24 -7.22 27.15 -11.07
CA PRO A 24 -8.12 26.38 -11.93
C PRO A 24 -7.94 24.86 -11.78
N LEU A 25 -9.04 24.19 -11.45
CA LEU A 25 -9.28 22.76 -11.70
C LEU A 25 -9.28 22.51 -13.22
N ARG A 26 -8.42 21.61 -13.71
CA ARG A 26 -8.45 21.15 -15.13
C ARG A 26 -9.18 19.82 -15.26
N GLN A 27 -10.39 19.90 -15.83
CA GLN A 27 -11.11 18.79 -16.47
C GLN A 27 -10.38 18.34 -17.74
N ILE A 28 -10.14 17.05 -17.89
CA ILE A 28 -9.76 16.42 -19.16
C ILE A 28 -11.02 15.75 -19.73
N LEU A 29 -11.46 16.24 -20.89
CA LEU A 29 -12.63 15.79 -21.63
C LEU A 29 -12.32 14.53 -22.45
N TYR A 30 -13.22 13.55 -22.35
CA TYR A 30 -13.32 12.41 -23.27
C TYR A 30 -13.93 12.85 -24.60
N SER A 31 -13.41 12.35 -25.72
CA SER A 31 -14.11 12.35 -27.01
C SER A 31 -14.06 10.96 -27.64
N SER A 32 -15.20 10.58 -28.21
CA SER A 32 -15.54 9.24 -28.65
C SER A 32 -15.61 9.13 -30.18
N ALA A 33 -15.20 7.95 -30.66
CA ALA A 33 -15.76 7.19 -31.78
C ALA A 33 -15.51 7.64 -33.24
N ARG A 34 -14.90 6.72 -34.01
CA ARG A 34 -15.43 6.32 -35.33
C ARG A 34 -15.20 4.83 -35.59
N ARG A 35 -16.30 4.14 -35.89
CA ARG A 35 -16.42 2.74 -36.31
C ARG A 35 -15.91 2.54 -37.74
N GLN A 36 -15.35 1.36 -38.01
CA GLN A 36 -15.58 0.61 -39.25
C GLN A 36 -15.82 -0.86 -38.93
N ASN A 37 -16.67 -1.48 -39.75
CA ASN A 37 -17.37 -2.76 -39.52
C ASN A 37 -16.83 -3.88 -40.42
N SER A 38 -17.19 -5.11 -40.03
CA SER A 38 -17.31 -6.36 -40.83
C SER A 38 -16.02 -7.18 -41.00
N SER A 39 -16.00 -8.52 -40.91
CA SER A 39 -17.05 -9.55 -41.04
C SER A 39 -16.60 -10.93 -40.47
N THR A 40 -17.57 -11.71 -39.96
CA THR A 40 -17.81 -13.19 -40.05
C THR A 40 -16.64 -14.20 -40.07
N SER A 41 -16.68 -15.45 -39.58
CA SER A 41 -17.56 -16.32 -38.77
C SER A 41 -16.96 -17.75 -38.85
N ALA A 42 -17.38 -18.66 -37.94
CA ALA A 42 -17.16 -20.13 -37.90
C ALA A 42 -15.82 -20.58 -37.27
N GLY A 43 -15.74 -21.47 -36.27
CA GLY A 43 -16.69 -22.41 -35.69
C GLY A 43 -16.29 -23.84 -36.01
N VAL A 44 -15.63 -24.57 -35.09
CA VAL A 44 -15.57 -26.06 -35.09
C VAL A 44 -15.43 -26.59 -33.66
N THR A 45 -16.17 -27.67 -33.44
CA THR A 45 -16.48 -28.50 -32.26
C THR A 45 -15.36 -29.41 -31.74
N ALA A 46 -15.41 -29.72 -30.44
CA ALA A 46 -14.68 -30.79 -29.76
C ALA A 46 -15.46 -32.13 -29.74
N PRO A 47 -14.79 -33.26 -29.43
CA PRO A 47 -15.45 -34.41 -28.83
C PRO A 47 -14.86 -34.83 -27.47
N LYS A 48 -15.70 -35.58 -26.71
CA LYS A 48 -15.54 -36.11 -25.34
C LYS A 48 -15.07 -37.58 -25.32
N ALA A 49 -14.73 -38.01 -24.08
CA ALA A 49 -14.73 -39.37 -23.49
C ALA A 49 -13.38 -40.14 -23.54
N SER A 50 -12.94 -40.94 -22.56
CA SER A 50 -13.63 -41.73 -21.54
C SER A 50 -12.69 -42.27 -20.41
N SER A 51 -13.29 -42.61 -19.26
CA SER A 51 -13.04 -43.68 -18.27
C SER A 51 -11.62 -44.11 -17.78
N SER A 52 -11.51 -44.14 -16.45
CA SER A 52 -10.50 -44.80 -15.61
C SER A 52 -10.77 -46.32 -15.43
N PRO A 53 -9.87 -47.16 -14.86
CA PRO A 53 -9.65 -47.20 -13.40
C PRO A 53 -8.19 -47.52 -12.93
N ASN A 54 -7.65 -46.71 -12.02
CA ASN A 54 -6.39 -46.98 -11.31
C ASN A 54 -6.65 -47.70 -9.96
N LEU A 55 -7.00 -48.99 -10.02
CA LEU A 55 -7.10 -49.84 -8.82
C LEU A 55 -5.71 -50.28 -8.29
N ALA A 56 -4.67 -50.19 -9.13
CA ALA A 56 -3.30 -50.58 -8.78
C ALA A 56 -2.60 -49.56 -7.85
N LEU A 57 -3.01 -48.30 -7.83
CA LEU A 57 -2.39 -47.27 -6.98
C LEU A 57 -2.82 -47.36 -5.51
N ALA A 58 -4.02 -47.87 -5.24
CA ALA A 58 -4.56 -47.97 -3.89
C ALA A 58 -3.84 -49.02 -3.03
N LEU A 59 -3.37 -50.11 -3.64
CA LEU A 59 -2.62 -51.17 -2.94
C LEU A 59 -1.19 -50.75 -2.59
N LEU A 60 -0.57 -49.85 -3.38
CA LEU A 60 0.76 -49.32 -3.09
C LEU A 60 0.76 -48.37 -1.88
N ALA A 61 -0.31 -47.59 -1.71
CA ALA A 61 -0.45 -46.64 -0.60
C ALA A 61 -0.62 -47.32 0.77
N ILE A 62 -1.30 -48.47 0.81
CA ILE A 62 -1.50 -49.24 2.06
C ILE A 62 -0.19 -49.90 2.51
N GLY A 63 0.64 -50.37 1.57
CA GLY A 63 1.95 -50.97 1.87
C GLY A 63 2.97 -49.98 2.46
N LEU A 64 2.95 -48.72 2.01
CA LEU A 64 3.82 -47.66 2.54
C LEU A 64 3.39 -47.20 3.94
N GLY A 65 2.08 -47.10 4.19
CA GLY A 65 1.54 -46.72 5.51
C GLY A 65 1.82 -47.75 6.61
N ALA A 66 1.74 -49.04 6.29
CA ALA A 66 1.99 -50.11 7.26
C ALA A 66 3.47 -50.17 7.69
N ASN A 67 4.41 -49.95 6.78
CA ASN A 67 5.83 -49.90 7.10
C ASN A 67 6.20 -48.67 7.96
N ALA A 68 5.61 -47.50 7.68
CA ALA A 68 5.82 -46.32 8.51
C ALA A 68 5.27 -46.49 9.94
N TYR A 69 4.11 -47.15 10.09
CA TYR A 69 3.53 -47.46 11.40
C TYR A 69 4.35 -48.50 12.19
N TYR A 70 4.89 -49.52 11.52
CA TYR A 70 5.72 -50.53 12.18
C TYR A 70 7.08 -49.95 12.63
N LEU A 71 7.70 -49.10 11.80
CA LEU A 71 8.94 -48.40 12.14
C LEU A 71 8.75 -47.36 13.26
N SER A 72 7.62 -46.65 13.31
CA SER A 72 7.33 -45.72 14.42
C SER A 72 7.15 -46.45 15.76
N ARG A 73 6.61 -47.68 15.74
CA ARG A 73 6.50 -48.53 16.93
C ARG A 73 7.84 -49.09 17.41
N GLN A 74 8.76 -49.46 16.52
CA GLN A 74 10.10 -49.87 16.95
C GLN A 74 10.91 -48.71 17.55
N SER A 75 10.70 -47.48 17.06
CA SER A 75 11.32 -46.28 17.67
C SER A 75 10.72 -45.89 19.03
N SER A 76 9.57 -46.46 19.42
CA SER A 76 8.86 -46.09 20.65
C SER A 76 9.36 -46.79 21.92
N ASN A 77 10.37 -47.65 21.83
CA ASN A 77 11.01 -48.31 22.98
C ASN A 77 12.22 -47.55 23.57
N SER A 78 12.51 -46.33 23.10
CA SER A 78 13.43 -45.41 23.79
C SER A 78 12.61 -44.31 24.45
N SER A 79 12.27 -44.50 25.72
CA SER A 79 11.53 -43.53 26.53
C SER A 79 12.40 -42.32 26.89
N THR A 80 12.64 -41.42 25.95
CA THR A 80 12.92 -40.02 26.28
C THR A 80 11.58 -39.31 26.38
N LYS A 81 11.05 -39.23 27.61
CA LYS A 81 9.96 -38.30 27.92
C LYS A 81 10.44 -36.90 27.52
N LEU A 82 9.85 -36.34 26.45
CA LEU A 82 9.99 -34.92 26.13
C LEU A 82 9.42 -34.14 27.31
N ASN A 83 10.31 -33.62 28.14
CA ASN A 83 9.98 -32.84 29.31
C ASN A 83 9.58 -31.43 28.81
N LEU A 84 8.28 -31.21 28.61
CA LEU A 84 7.73 -29.92 28.14
C LEU A 84 7.72 -28.84 29.23
N ASP A 85 8.05 -29.19 30.49
CA ASP A 85 7.90 -28.29 31.64
C ASP A 85 9.20 -28.02 32.42
N SER A 86 10.34 -27.90 31.73
CA SER A 86 11.54 -27.37 32.37
C SER A 86 12.44 -26.65 31.36
N VAL A 87 12.49 -25.32 31.41
CA VAL A 87 13.58 -24.54 30.84
C VAL A 87 14.68 -24.49 31.90
N PRO A 88 15.83 -25.16 31.74
CA PRO A 88 16.96 -24.91 32.60
C PRO A 88 17.53 -23.54 32.25
N SER A 89 17.38 -22.57 33.16
CA SER A 89 18.08 -21.29 33.09
C SER A 89 19.54 -21.51 33.45
N THR A 90 20.37 -21.91 32.49
CA THR A 90 21.81 -21.62 32.49
C THR A 90 22.41 -22.12 31.18
N THR A 91 22.63 -21.19 30.26
CA THR A 91 23.70 -21.35 29.28
C THR A 91 24.39 -20.00 29.19
N THR A 92 25.62 -19.95 29.68
CA THR A 92 26.61 -18.94 29.32
C THR A 92 26.76 -18.97 27.80
N SER A 93 25.91 -18.18 27.14
CA SER A 93 25.90 -18.08 25.69
C SER A 93 27.14 -17.31 25.30
N ALA A 94 28.08 -17.99 24.63
CA ALA A 94 29.02 -17.32 23.76
C ALA A 94 28.18 -16.61 22.69
N CYS A 95 27.81 -15.38 22.99
CA CYS A 95 26.85 -14.62 22.22
C CYS A 95 27.49 -14.33 20.87
N TYR A 96 26.92 -14.89 19.80
CA TYR A 96 27.08 -14.30 18.48
C TYR A 96 26.38 -12.93 18.53
N THR A 97 27.07 -11.93 19.07
CA THR A 97 26.64 -10.56 18.99
C THR A 97 26.98 -10.08 17.60
N TYR A 98 25.97 -9.85 16.76
CA TYR A 98 26.04 -8.71 15.86
C TYR A 98 26.31 -7.50 16.78
N THR A 99 27.57 -7.08 16.87
CA THR A 99 27.99 -5.88 17.61
C THR A 99 27.12 -4.75 17.10
N ASP A 100 26.22 -4.22 17.95
CA ASP A 100 25.13 -3.30 17.60
C ASP A 100 25.45 -2.41 16.38
N PRO A 101 25.07 -2.84 15.16
CA PRO A 101 25.64 -2.28 13.96
C PRO A 101 25.19 -0.84 13.79
N GLN A 102 26.15 0.07 13.62
CA GLN A 102 25.88 1.49 13.45
C GLN A 102 25.85 1.84 11.96
N LEU A 103 24.77 2.50 11.52
CA LEU A 103 24.65 2.97 10.14
C LEU A 103 25.53 4.21 9.94
N PRO A 104 26.36 4.29 8.88
CA PRO A 104 27.14 5.48 8.59
C PRO A 104 26.25 6.64 8.11
N PHE A 105 26.65 7.87 8.44
CA PHE A 105 25.99 9.12 8.00
C PHE A 105 26.97 10.12 7.38
N SER A 106 28.15 9.65 6.97
CA SER A 106 29.14 10.49 6.27
C SER A 106 28.92 10.41 4.76
N TYR A 107 28.31 11.45 4.21
CA TYR A 107 28.06 11.61 2.79
C TYR A 107 29.07 12.55 2.12
N GLY A 108 29.01 12.62 0.79
CA GLY A 108 29.83 13.54 -0.01
C GLY A 108 29.58 15.01 0.37
N THR A 109 30.58 15.86 0.08
CA THR A 109 30.46 17.31 0.25
C THR A 109 29.53 17.92 -0.81
N LYS A 110 29.19 19.20 -0.65
CA LYS A 110 28.44 19.95 -1.68
C LYS A 110 29.12 19.86 -3.06
N ALA A 111 30.45 19.98 -3.10
CA ALA A 111 31.21 19.89 -4.36
C ALA A 111 31.13 18.48 -4.97
N ASP A 112 31.11 17.43 -4.14
CA ASP A 112 30.91 16.06 -4.62
C ASP A 112 29.51 15.88 -5.22
N PHE A 113 28.48 16.49 -4.63
CA PHE A 113 27.11 16.43 -5.16
C PHE A 113 26.97 17.22 -6.46
N GLU A 114 27.60 18.39 -6.57
CA GLU A 114 27.67 19.16 -7.83
C GLU A 114 28.37 18.35 -8.93
N ALA A 115 29.46 17.65 -8.60
CA ALA A 115 30.15 16.76 -9.53
C ALA A 115 29.29 15.54 -9.92
N ALA A 116 28.54 14.95 -8.97
CA ALA A 116 27.60 13.88 -9.25
C ALA A 116 26.50 14.31 -10.21
N ILE A 117 25.92 15.50 -10.01
CA ILE A 117 24.89 16.07 -10.90
C ILE A 117 25.46 16.29 -12.29
N PHE A 118 26.69 16.80 -12.42
CA PHE A 118 27.35 16.95 -13.72
C PHE A 118 27.56 15.60 -14.43
N GLU A 119 27.98 14.56 -13.70
CA GLU A 119 28.17 13.22 -14.26
C GLU A 119 26.84 12.57 -14.65
N LEU A 120 25.76 12.78 -13.89
CA LEU A 120 24.41 12.36 -14.27
C LEU A 120 23.96 12.99 -15.59
N ARG A 121 24.17 14.30 -15.75
CA ARG A 121 23.85 14.99 -17.02
C ARG A 121 24.67 14.41 -18.18
N SER A 122 25.96 14.22 -17.96
CA SER A 122 26.88 13.63 -18.95
C SER A 122 26.47 12.21 -19.34
N TYR A 123 26.00 11.41 -18.38
CA TYR A 123 25.49 10.06 -18.64
C TYR A 123 24.31 10.10 -19.62
N PHE A 124 23.25 10.86 -19.34
CA PHE A 124 22.10 10.93 -20.25
C PHE A 124 22.46 11.49 -21.62
N THR A 125 23.31 12.53 -21.69
CA THR A 125 23.84 13.01 -22.98
C THR A 125 24.59 11.93 -23.75
N SER A 126 25.39 11.10 -23.06
CA SER A 126 26.10 9.98 -23.70
C SER A 126 25.16 8.88 -24.22
N GLN A 127 23.96 8.76 -23.64
CA GLN A 127 22.90 7.86 -24.12
C GLN A 127 22.10 8.46 -25.30
N GLY A 128 22.49 9.64 -25.81
CA GLY A 128 21.80 10.33 -26.90
C GLY A 128 20.55 11.09 -26.46
N GLU A 129 20.37 11.30 -25.16
CA GLU A 129 19.22 12.01 -24.59
C GLU A 129 19.53 13.49 -24.33
N GLU A 130 18.49 14.33 -24.41
CA GLU A 130 18.53 15.68 -23.85
C GLU A 130 18.51 15.59 -22.32
N TRP A 131 19.66 15.73 -21.67
CA TRP A 131 19.78 15.48 -20.22
C TRP A 131 18.79 16.28 -19.37
N ALA A 132 18.36 17.46 -19.85
CA ALA A 132 17.43 18.33 -19.15
C ALA A 132 16.04 17.70 -18.95
N ASP A 133 15.67 16.72 -19.78
CA ASP A 133 14.42 15.97 -19.63
C ASP A 133 14.49 14.89 -18.54
N TRP A 134 15.71 14.57 -18.07
CA TRP A 134 15.98 13.45 -17.17
C TRP A 134 16.60 13.86 -15.84
N VAL A 135 17.35 14.97 -15.79
CA VAL A 135 18.04 15.45 -14.60
C VAL A 135 17.64 16.89 -14.31
N THR A 136 16.90 17.11 -13.22
CA THR A 136 16.40 18.44 -12.85
C THR A 136 16.85 18.86 -11.44
N THR A 137 17.20 20.14 -11.33
CA THR A 137 17.47 20.86 -10.08
C THR A 137 16.51 22.03 -9.92
N ASP A 138 15.37 21.98 -10.60
CA ASP A 138 14.29 22.96 -10.47
C ASP A 138 13.74 22.96 -9.04
N GLU A 139 13.60 24.13 -8.45
CA GLU A 139 13.28 24.24 -7.02
C GLU A 139 11.88 23.71 -6.70
N ASP A 140 10.88 23.95 -7.57
CA ASP A 140 9.52 23.46 -7.35
C ASP A 140 9.46 21.93 -7.39
N GLU A 141 10.25 21.30 -8.28
CA GLU A 141 10.41 19.84 -8.31
C GLU A 141 11.05 19.31 -7.01
N LEU A 142 12.14 19.94 -6.55
CA LEU A 142 12.82 19.52 -5.32
C LEU A 142 11.93 19.68 -4.09
N GLU A 143 11.20 20.80 -3.99
CA GLU A 143 10.25 21.04 -2.91
C GLU A 143 9.18 19.94 -2.87
N ARG A 144 8.58 19.60 -4.02
CA ARG A 144 7.53 18.58 -4.09
C ARG A 144 8.01 17.21 -3.60
N ARG A 145 9.27 16.83 -3.85
CA ARG A 145 9.85 15.57 -3.35
C ARG A 145 10.21 15.63 -1.87
N GLY A 146 10.30 16.82 -1.28
CA GLY A 146 10.56 17.03 0.14
C GLY A 146 9.31 17.23 1.00
N LEU A 147 8.12 17.36 0.40
CA LEU A 147 6.87 17.62 1.13
C LEU A 147 6.29 16.35 1.76
N ASP A 148 6.01 16.46 3.06
CA ASP A 148 5.23 15.49 3.81
C ASP A 148 3.75 15.93 3.82
N GLU A 149 2.97 15.42 2.87
CA GLU A 149 1.55 15.78 2.74
C GLU A 149 0.69 15.19 3.86
N ASN A 150 1.09 14.05 4.43
CA ASN A 150 0.29 13.28 5.38
C ASN A 150 0.72 13.45 6.85
N GLY A 151 1.89 14.03 7.13
CA GLY A 151 2.39 14.17 8.48
C GLY A 151 2.35 15.59 9.04
N ARG A 152 3.12 15.78 10.11
CA ARG A 152 3.18 17.02 10.91
C ARG A 152 3.68 18.23 10.13
N ARG A 153 4.60 18.03 9.18
CA ARG A 153 5.39 19.13 8.59
C ARG A 153 4.59 19.82 7.50
N SER A 154 4.42 21.15 7.58
CA SER A 154 3.75 21.94 6.55
C SER A 154 4.67 22.39 5.41
N SER A 155 5.99 22.27 5.56
CA SER A 155 7.00 22.66 4.57
C SER A 155 8.01 21.53 4.30
N SER A 156 8.76 21.67 3.21
CA SER A 156 9.86 20.79 2.79
C SER A 156 11.22 21.18 3.40
N GLU A 157 11.24 22.10 4.37
CA GLU A 157 12.47 22.63 4.94
C GLU A 157 13.30 21.52 5.58
N GLY A 158 14.54 21.37 5.12
CA GLY A 158 15.47 20.32 5.57
C GLY A 158 15.14 18.90 5.07
N THR A 159 14.23 18.74 4.10
CA THR A 159 13.82 17.41 3.59
C THR A 159 13.79 17.29 2.07
N LYS A 160 14.25 18.28 1.31
CA LYS A 160 14.33 18.21 -0.15
C LYS A 160 15.59 17.51 -0.66
N PRO A 161 15.54 16.76 -1.78
CA PRO A 161 16.72 16.24 -2.45
C PRO A 161 17.54 17.38 -3.09
N SER A 162 18.75 17.07 -3.55
CA SER A 162 19.60 17.99 -4.33
C SER A 162 19.31 17.94 -5.83
N VAL A 163 18.77 16.83 -6.32
CA VAL A 163 18.46 16.59 -7.73
C VAL A 163 17.36 15.54 -7.85
N VAL A 164 16.49 15.68 -8.86
CA VAL A 164 15.58 14.61 -9.29
C VAL A 164 16.12 14.00 -10.59
N VAL A 165 16.15 12.67 -10.65
CA VAL A 165 16.58 11.91 -11.83
C VAL A 165 15.47 10.96 -12.27
N TYR A 166 14.92 11.18 -13.45
CA TYR A 166 13.97 10.26 -14.09
C TYR A 166 14.73 9.12 -14.79
N VAL A 167 14.22 7.89 -14.71
CA VAL A 167 14.86 6.71 -15.31
C VAL A 167 13.94 5.98 -16.29
N ARG A 168 14.50 5.39 -17.34
CA ARG A 168 13.75 4.67 -18.40
C ARG A 168 13.72 3.16 -18.19
N ASP A 169 14.80 2.63 -17.63
CA ASP A 169 15.06 1.20 -17.52
C ASP A 169 16.05 0.90 -16.37
N THR A 170 16.36 -0.39 -16.21
CA THR A 170 17.30 -0.87 -15.20
C THR A 170 18.72 -0.34 -15.39
N LEU A 171 19.15 -0.09 -16.63
CA LEU A 171 20.50 0.41 -16.91
C LEU A 171 20.69 1.84 -16.41
N ASP A 172 19.67 2.68 -16.59
CA ASP A 172 19.65 4.02 -16.01
C ASP A 172 19.73 3.97 -14.48
N VAL A 173 18.92 3.13 -13.82
CA VAL A 173 18.97 2.96 -12.36
C VAL A 173 20.36 2.51 -11.90
N GLN A 174 20.95 1.54 -12.60
CA GLN A 174 22.30 1.07 -12.32
C GLN A 174 23.36 2.17 -12.47
N ALA A 175 23.27 3.00 -13.51
CA ALA A 175 24.18 4.12 -13.72
C ALA A 175 24.07 5.16 -12.59
N VAL A 176 22.84 5.55 -12.23
CA VAL A 176 22.57 6.47 -11.11
C VAL A 176 23.16 5.94 -9.81
N VAL A 177 22.93 4.65 -9.49
CA VAL A 177 23.46 4.03 -8.27
C VAL A 177 24.99 4.03 -8.26
N ARG A 178 25.65 3.75 -9.39
CA ARG A 178 27.12 3.78 -9.47
C ARG A 178 27.68 5.19 -9.28
N ILE A 179 27.07 6.20 -9.89
CA ILE A 179 27.45 7.61 -9.71
C ILE A 179 27.26 8.03 -8.25
N ALA A 180 26.11 7.72 -7.66
CA ALA A 180 25.82 7.97 -6.25
C ALA A 180 26.86 7.31 -5.33
N ASN A 181 27.26 6.06 -5.62
CA ASN A 181 28.25 5.32 -4.84
C ASN A 181 29.65 5.95 -4.91
N LYS A 182 30.04 6.46 -6.09
CA LYS A 182 31.30 7.19 -6.34
C LYS A 182 31.39 8.46 -5.49
N TYR A 183 30.33 9.27 -5.46
CA TYR A 183 30.30 10.55 -4.74
C TYR A 183 29.70 10.48 -3.32
N ARG A 184 29.33 9.28 -2.86
CA ARG A 184 28.64 9.06 -1.59
C ARG A 184 27.39 9.94 -1.43
N MET A 185 26.62 10.04 -2.51
CA MET A 185 25.37 10.81 -2.54
C MET A 185 24.20 9.88 -2.19
N PRO A 186 23.36 10.20 -1.19
CA PRO A 186 22.17 9.42 -0.87
C PRO A 186 21.22 9.28 -2.05
N ILE A 187 20.48 8.19 -2.10
CA ILE A 187 19.47 7.90 -3.11
C ILE A 187 18.14 7.64 -2.41
N ILE A 188 17.10 8.35 -2.82
CA ILE A 188 15.75 8.24 -2.32
C ILE A 188 14.87 7.74 -3.47
N PRO A 189 14.48 6.46 -3.49
CA PRO A 189 13.58 5.94 -4.51
C PRO A 189 12.23 6.63 -4.46
N PHE A 190 11.77 7.11 -5.60
CA PHE A 190 10.47 7.73 -5.78
C PHE A 190 9.68 6.96 -6.84
N SER A 191 8.49 6.50 -6.47
CA SER A 191 7.60 5.75 -7.36
C SER A 191 6.33 6.56 -7.65
N GLY A 192 5.17 6.20 -7.10
CA GLY A 192 3.92 6.95 -7.29
C GLY A 192 3.77 8.19 -6.42
N GLY A 193 4.65 8.41 -5.44
CA GLY A 193 4.58 9.57 -4.53
C GLY A 193 3.42 9.55 -3.53
N THR A 194 2.77 8.40 -3.32
CA THR A 194 1.54 8.29 -2.52
C THR A 194 1.76 7.76 -1.10
N SER A 195 3.01 7.54 -0.67
CA SER A 195 3.32 6.95 0.64
C SER A 195 3.04 7.92 1.79
N LEU A 196 2.71 7.39 2.98
CA LEU A 196 2.13 8.18 4.06
C LEU A 196 3.02 8.43 5.28
N GLU A 197 4.20 7.80 5.36
CA GLU A 197 5.12 7.88 6.51
C GLU A 197 6.47 8.56 6.17
N GLY A 198 6.51 9.37 5.11
CA GLY A 198 7.73 10.09 4.70
C GLY A 198 8.79 9.21 4.05
N HIS A 199 8.41 8.22 3.24
CA HIS A 199 9.36 7.31 2.61
C HIS A 199 10.25 7.99 1.57
N TYR A 200 9.68 8.96 0.84
CA TYR A 200 10.31 9.61 -0.30
C TYR A 200 10.94 10.97 0.02
N ILE A 201 10.87 11.44 1.27
CA ILE A 201 11.52 12.69 1.67
C ILE A 201 13.02 12.48 1.89
N ALA A 202 13.84 13.51 1.71
CA ALA A 202 15.30 13.43 1.69
C ALA A 202 15.94 14.21 2.86
N PRO A 203 15.99 13.64 4.09
CA PRO A 203 16.55 14.31 5.27
C PRO A 203 18.05 14.62 5.17
N PHE A 204 18.75 13.99 4.21
CA PHE A 204 20.19 14.16 3.98
C PHE A 204 20.47 14.69 2.57
N ALA A 205 19.50 15.36 1.95
CA ALA A 205 19.53 15.72 0.53
C ALA A 205 19.82 14.50 -0.37
N GLY A 206 20.49 14.68 -1.51
CA GLY A 206 20.85 13.58 -2.41
C GLY A 206 19.99 13.48 -3.67
N ILE A 207 19.84 12.28 -4.22
CA ILE A 207 19.17 12.01 -5.49
C ILE A 207 17.77 11.45 -5.21
N SER A 208 16.72 12.14 -5.62
CA SER A 208 15.40 11.52 -5.77
C SER A 208 15.38 10.80 -7.12
N ILE A 209 15.44 9.48 -7.12
CA ILE A 209 15.39 8.67 -8.35
C ILE A 209 13.93 8.29 -8.64
N ASP A 210 13.39 8.85 -9.72
CA ASP A 210 11.98 8.74 -10.10
C ASP A 210 11.77 7.64 -11.13
N LEU A 211 11.07 6.58 -10.71
CA LEU A 211 10.76 5.40 -11.52
C LEU A 211 9.48 5.54 -12.35
N SER A 212 8.76 6.67 -12.29
CA SER A 212 7.44 6.83 -12.92
C SER A 212 7.43 6.64 -14.45
N ARG A 213 8.58 6.78 -15.11
CA ARG A 213 8.74 6.54 -16.55
C ARG A 213 9.09 5.09 -16.91
N MET A 214 9.23 4.21 -15.90
CA MET A 214 9.37 2.76 -16.05
C MET A 214 7.99 2.10 -15.94
N ASP A 215 7.06 2.37 -16.86
CA ASP A 215 5.63 2.05 -16.75
C ASP A 215 5.13 0.98 -17.73
N LYS A 216 6.03 0.18 -18.31
CA LYS A 216 5.69 -0.79 -19.36
C LYS A 216 5.30 -2.17 -18.82
N VAL A 217 4.38 -2.82 -19.53
CA VAL A 217 4.20 -4.28 -19.49
C VAL A 217 5.25 -4.90 -20.41
N LEU A 218 6.10 -5.76 -19.87
CA LEU A 218 7.20 -6.42 -20.59
C LEU A 218 6.79 -7.78 -21.16
N ALA A 219 5.95 -8.52 -20.43
CA ALA A 219 5.38 -9.78 -20.89
C ALA A 219 4.04 -10.05 -20.20
N TYR A 220 3.11 -10.68 -20.90
CA TYR A 220 1.79 -11.04 -20.38
C TYR A 220 1.48 -12.51 -20.67
N HIS A 221 1.16 -13.26 -19.62
CA HIS A 221 0.98 -14.72 -19.68
C HIS A 221 -0.38 -15.11 -19.09
N PRO A 222 -1.48 -14.91 -19.84
CA PRO A 222 -2.83 -15.16 -19.32
C PRO A 222 -3.07 -16.63 -18.97
N GLU A 223 -2.47 -17.57 -19.70
CA GLU A 223 -2.62 -19.02 -19.43
C GLU A 223 -2.04 -19.43 -18.06
N ASP A 224 -0.99 -18.74 -17.61
CA ASP A 224 -0.35 -18.96 -16.32
C ASP A 224 -0.88 -18.03 -15.22
N GLY A 225 -1.58 -16.96 -15.61
CA GLY A 225 -2.10 -15.91 -14.73
C GLY A 225 -0.99 -15.05 -14.13
N ASP A 226 -0.03 -14.61 -14.93
CA ASP A 226 1.02 -13.68 -14.50
C ASP A 226 1.42 -12.66 -15.57
N MET A 227 2.12 -11.62 -15.14
CA MET A 227 2.59 -10.53 -15.99
C MET A 227 3.95 -10.03 -15.50
N VAL A 228 4.87 -9.74 -16.41
CA VAL A 228 6.14 -9.08 -16.11
C VAL A 228 5.99 -7.60 -16.43
N VAL A 229 6.27 -6.74 -15.46
CA VAL A 229 6.05 -5.29 -15.57
C VAL A 229 7.23 -4.52 -15.00
N GLN A 230 7.42 -3.29 -15.48
CA GLN A 230 8.34 -2.34 -14.86
C GLN A 230 7.76 -1.75 -13.57
N ALA A 231 8.62 -1.37 -12.63
CA ALA A 231 8.23 -0.96 -11.28
C ALA A 231 7.41 0.35 -11.20
N GLY A 232 7.54 1.23 -12.19
CA GLY A 232 6.77 2.48 -12.27
C GLY A 232 5.33 2.31 -12.72
N ILE A 233 4.91 1.13 -13.17
CA ILE A 233 3.54 0.92 -13.63
C ILE A 233 2.55 0.99 -12.45
N GLY A 234 1.40 1.63 -12.67
CA GLY A 234 0.29 1.64 -11.73
C GLY A 234 -0.50 0.33 -11.73
N TRP A 235 -0.98 -0.12 -10.57
CA TRP A 235 -1.80 -1.33 -10.47
C TRP A 235 -3.13 -1.19 -11.27
N GLU A 236 -3.69 0.01 -11.33
CA GLU A 236 -4.87 0.33 -12.14
C GLU A 236 -4.61 0.15 -13.64
N THR A 237 -3.40 0.47 -14.09
CA THR A 237 -2.98 0.29 -15.48
C THR A 237 -2.83 -1.19 -15.82
N ILE A 238 -2.29 -2.01 -14.90
CA ILE A 238 -2.24 -3.48 -15.07
C ILE A 238 -3.65 -4.06 -15.22
N ASN A 239 -4.58 -3.65 -14.36
CA ASN A 239 -5.96 -4.14 -14.40
C ASN A 239 -6.68 -3.72 -15.69
N ARG A 240 -6.50 -2.46 -16.11
CA ARG A 240 -7.03 -1.97 -17.40
C ARG A 240 -6.43 -2.71 -18.59
N TYR A 241 -5.14 -3.05 -18.53
CA TYR A 241 -4.48 -3.84 -19.56
C TYR A 241 -5.10 -5.23 -19.67
N CYS A 242 -5.35 -5.92 -18.55
CA CYS A 242 -6.05 -7.22 -18.56
C CYS A 242 -7.45 -7.09 -19.19
N ASP A 243 -8.19 -6.04 -18.82
CA ASP A 243 -9.54 -5.77 -19.37
C ASP A 243 -9.55 -5.56 -20.87
N THR A 244 -8.58 -4.82 -21.44
CA THR A 244 -8.53 -4.57 -22.88
C THR A 244 -8.16 -5.80 -23.70
N HIS A 245 -7.52 -6.80 -23.09
CA HIS A 245 -7.18 -8.06 -23.74
C HIS A 245 -8.28 -9.13 -23.61
N GLY A 246 -9.36 -8.83 -22.86
CA GLY A 246 -10.55 -9.67 -22.76
C GLY A 246 -10.43 -10.84 -21.78
N ASP A 247 -9.32 -10.93 -21.06
CA ASP A 247 -9.11 -11.98 -20.06
C ASP A 247 -9.87 -11.65 -18.77
N GLN A 248 -10.48 -12.67 -18.15
CA GLN A 248 -11.10 -12.55 -16.83
C GLN A 248 -10.05 -12.56 -15.73
N LEU A 249 -8.98 -11.77 -15.86
CA LEU A 249 -7.86 -11.68 -14.93
C LEU A 249 -7.68 -10.26 -14.39
N PHE A 250 -7.09 -10.14 -13.20
CA PHE A 250 -6.69 -8.87 -12.60
C PHE A 250 -5.59 -9.06 -11.57
N PHE A 251 -4.82 -8.01 -11.30
CA PHE A 251 -3.93 -7.90 -10.16
C PHE A 251 -4.72 -7.49 -8.91
N PRO A 252 -4.69 -8.30 -7.84
CA PRO A 252 -5.68 -8.17 -6.75
C PRO A 252 -5.36 -7.14 -5.69
N LEU A 253 -4.09 -6.74 -5.52
CA LEU A 253 -3.72 -5.70 -4.56
C LEU A 253 -4.22 -4.34 -5.06
N ASP A 254 -4.97 -3.65 -4.20
CA ASP A 254 -5.71 -2.42 -4.53
C ASP A 254 -5.52 -1.30 -3.49
N PRO A 255 -4.26 -0.87 -3.22
CA PRO A 255 -4.02 0.29 -2.39
C PRO A 255 -4.58 1.57 -3.04
N GLY A 256 -4.49 2.69 -2.33
CA GLY A 256 -4.96 3.99 -2.82
C GLY A 256 -4.53 4.31 -4.28
N PRO A 257 -5.38 4.99 -5.07
CA PRO A 257 -5.07 5.34 -6.47
C PRO A 257 -3.73 6.06 -6.62
N GLY A 258 -3.06 5.83 -7.76
CA GLY A 258 -1.72 6.39 -8.04
C GLY A 258 -0.55 5.58 -7.48
N ALA A 259 -0.80 4.55 -6.67
CA ALA A 259 0.24 3.61 -6.24
C ALA A 259 0.80 2.81 -7.43
N THR A 260 2.12 2.67 -7.47
CA THR A 260 2.87 1.94 -8.50
C THR A 260 3.62 0.75 -7.92
N ILE A 261 3.92 -0.26 -8.73
CA ILE A 261 4.41 -1.57 -8.28
C ILE A 261 5.66 -1.48 -7.40
N GLY A 262 6.61 -0.62 -7.74
CA GLY A 262 7.83 -0.40 -6.94
C GLY A 262 7.52 0.12 -5.54
N GLY A 263 6.60 1.09 -5.44
CA GLY A 263 6.10 1.60 -4.15
C GLY A 263 5.34 0.55 -3.35
N MET A 264 4.47 -0.22 -4.00
CA MET A 264 3.71 -1.31 -3.39
C MET A 264 4.61 -2.39 -2.78
N ILE A 265 5.66 -2.78 -3.50
CA ILE A 265 6.69 -3.69 -2.99
C ILE A 265 7.45 -3.01 -1.85
N GLY A 266 7.86 -1.76 -2.03
CA GLY A 266 8.63 -1.00 -1.05
C GLY A 266 7.96 -0.90 0.31
N THR A 267 6.67 -0.58 0.36
CA THR A 267 5.93 -0.44 1.63
C THR A 267 5.32 -1.75 2.13
N GLY A 268 5.24 -2.78 1.28
CA GLY A 268 4.53 -4.01 1.62
C GLY A 268 3.03 -3.78 1.78
N CYS A 269 2.43 -3.02 0.84
CA CYS A 269 1.05 -2.56 0.91
C CYS A 269 -0.02 -3.67 0.99
N SER A 270 -1.24 -3.30 1.36
CA SER A 270 -2.44 -4.15 1.23
C SER A 270 -3.50 -3.54 0.30
N GLY A 271 -4.46 -2.80 0.84
CA GLY A 271 -5.70 -2.42 0.16
C GLY A 271 -6.92 -3.27 0.57
N THR A 272 -8.10 -2.90 0.06
CA THR A 272 -9.40 -3.45 0.51
C THR A 272 -9.56 -4.95 0.21
N ASN A 273 -8.85 -5.47 -0.78
CA ASN A 273 -8.94 -6.87 -1.19
C ASN A 273 -8.10 -7.84 -0.33
N ALA A 274 -7.37 -7.34 0.67
CA ALA A 274 -6.42 -8.13 1.45
C ALA A 274 -7.04 -9.33 2.17
N VAL A 275 -8.27 -9.19 2.69
CA VAL A 275 -9.02 -10.29 3.35
C VAL A 275 -9.07 -11.56 2.49
N ARG A 276 -9.29 -11.41 1.17
CA ARG A 276 -9.41 -12.55 0.25
C ARG A 276 -8.09 -12.95 -0.39
N TYR A 277 -7.28 -11.97 -0.76
CA TYR A 277 -6.12 -12.22 -1.63
C TYR A 277 -4.78 -12.19 -0.90
N GLY A 278 -4.74 -11.64 0.32
CA GLY A 278 -3.53 -11.37 1.07
C GLY A 278 -2.95 -9.99 0.77
N THR A 279 -1.82 -9.68 1.40
CA THR A 279 -1.09 -8.41 1.25
C THR A 279 0.11 -8.58 0.32
N ALA A 280 0.82 -7.50 -0.02
CA ALA A 280 2.09 -7.56 -0.76
C ALA A 280 3.11 -8.52 -0.14
N ARG A 281 3.08 -8.75 1.18
CA ARG A 281 3.92 -9.72 1.88
C ARG A 281 3.53 -11.18 1.60
N GLY A 282 2.37 -11.41 0.99
CA GLY A 282 1.90 -12.69 0.43
C GLY A 282 2.58 -13.06 -0.90
N GLU A 283 1.95 -13.94 -1.67
CA GLU A 283 2.52 -14.52 -2.90
C GLU A 283 2.04 -13.80 -4.17
N HIS A 284 2.17 -12.46 -4.19
CA HIS A 284 1.78 -11.62 -5.33
C HIS A 284 2.93 -11.25 -6.26
N PHE A 285 4.14 -11.14 -5.73
CA PHE A 285 5.35 -10.85 -6.51
C PHE A 285 6.15 -12.14 -6.61
N LEU A 286 6.11 -12.75 -7.80
CA LEU A 286 6.80 -14.01 -8.06
C LEU A 286 8.30 -13.76 -8.12
N ASP A 287 8.75 -12.86 -8.99
CA ASP A 287 10.16 -12.51 -9.16
C ASP A 287 10.32 -10.98 -9.20
N MET A 288 11.47 -10.47 -8.78
CA MET A 288 11.80 -9.04 -8.81
C MET A 288 13.22 -8.85 -9.31
N GLN A 289 13.38 -7.92 -10.26
CA GLN A 289 14.68 -7.43 -10.69
C GLN A 289 15.07 -6.20 -9.85
N ILE A 290 16.26 -6.23 -9.26
CA ILE A 290 16.67 -5.27 -8.23
C ILE A 290 18.07 -4.75 -8.52
N VAL A 291 18.26 -3.43 -8.43
CA VAL A 291 19.58 -2.80 -8.40
C VAL A 291 20.01 -2.62 -6.95
N LEU A 292 21.08 -3.31 -6.55
CA LEU A 292 21.67 -3.21 -5.21
C LEU A 292 22.55 -1.95 -5.08
N ALA A 293 22.94 -1.57 -3.87
CA ALA A 293 23.70 -0.33 -3.62
C ALA A 293 25.09 -0.28 -4.27
N ASN A 294 25.66 -1.45 -4.62
CA ASN A 294 26.90 -1.57 -5.40
C ASN A 294 26.69 -1.42 -6.92
N GLY A 295 25.44 -1.30 -7.38
CA GLY A 295 25.03 -1.24 -8.78
C GLY A 295 24.87 -2.62 -9.45
N GLU A 296 24.98 -3.72 -8.70
CA GLU A 296 24.68 -5.05 -9.22
C GLU A 296 23.18 -5.22 -9.48
N VAL A 297 22.84 -5.84 -10.61
CA VAL A 297 21.45 -6.20 -10.94
C VAL A 297 21.26 -7.66 -10.61
N ILE A 298 20.32 -7.95 -9.72
CA ILE A 298 19.95 -9.31 -9.34
C ILE A 298 18.49 -9.59 -9.70
N SER A 299 18.13 -10.86 -9.77
CA SER A 299 16.75 -11.34 -9.82
C SER A 299 16.51 -12.26 -8.62
N THR A 300 15.43 -12.01 -7.86
CA THR A 300 15.18 -12.73 -6.60
C THR A 300 14.91 -14.22 -6.79
N ARG A 301 14.53 -14.65 -8.00
CA ARG A 301 14.30 -16.06 -8.39
C ARG A 301 14.87 -16.40 -9.78
N GLY A 302 15.82 -15.62 -10.28
CA GLY A 302 16.49 -15.84 -11.56
C GLY A 302 15.54 -15.80 -12.77
N GLY A 303 14.52 -14.95 -12.75
CA GLY A 303 13.50 -14.83 -13.81
C GLY A 303 12.42 -15.91 -13.74
N GLY A 304 12.39 -16.70 -12.66
CA GLY A 304 11.46 -17.80 -12.49
C GLY A 304 10.02 -17.35 -12.26
N ARG A 305 9.09 -17.90 -13.05
CA ARG A 305 7.63 -17.64 -12.96
C ARG A 305 6.85 -18.72 -12.19
N ALA A 306 7.55 -19.74 -11.69
CA ALA A 306 6.93 -20.86 -10.98
C ALA A 306 6.27 -20.40 -9.68
N ARG A 307 5.00 -20.79 -9.49
CA ARG A 307 4.19 -20.48 -8.29
C ARG A 307 4.81 -20.95 -6.99
N LYS A 308 5.64 -21.98 -7.04
CA LYS A 308 6.31 -22.56 -5.88
C LYS A 308 7.79 -22.73 -6.21
N SER A 309 8.63 -22.37 -5.26
CA SER A 309 10.07 -22.65 -5.28
C SER A 309 10.53 -22.84 -3.85
N SER A 310 11.49 -23.73 -3.66
CA SER A 310 12.23 -23.91 -2.41
C SER A 310 13.73 -23.87 -2.65
N ALA A 311 14.14 -23.26 -3.78
CA ALA A 311 15.54 -23.09 -4.14
C ALA A 311 16.13 -21.90 -3.36
N GLY A 312 16.77 -22.19 -2.24
CA GLY A 312 17.42 -21.18 -1.39
C GLY A 312 16.46 -20.36 -0.54
N PHE A 313 16.97 -19.28 0.05
CA PHE A 313 16.17 -18.32 0.82
C PHE A 313 15.36 -17.41 -0.10
N ASP A 314 14.17 -17.02 0.33
CA ASP A 314 13.35 -16.06 -0.41
C ASP A 314 13.83 -14.63 -0.18
N ILE A 315 14.74 -14.17 -1.05
CA ILE A 315 15.23 -12.78 -1.04
C ILE A 315 14.09 -11.80 -1.28
N GLY A 316 13.08 -12.19 -2.09
CA GLY A 316 11.94 -11.34 -2.38
C GLY A 316 11.18 -10.93 -1.13
N LYS A 317 11.00 -11.85 -0.18
CA LYS A 317 10.37 -11.55 1.12
C LYS A 317 11.15 -10.59 1.99
N ILE A 318 12.47 -10.50 1.82
CA ILE A 318 13.30 -9.52 2.53
C ILE A 318 13.15 -8.13 1.90
N ILE A 319 12.92 -8.07 0.58
CA ILE A 319 12.80 -6.82 -0.18
C ILE A 319 11.41 -6.18 -0.03
N VAL A 320 10.35 -7.00 0.02
CA VAL A 320 8.99 -6.49 0.25
C VAL A 320 8.89 -5.85 1.64
N GLY A 321 8.53 -4.58 1.68
CA GLY A 321 8.50 -3.80 2.91
C GLY A 321 9.86 -3.31 3.40
N ALA A 322 10.91 -3.38 2.56
CA ALA A 322 12.22 -2.83 2.86
C ALA A 322 12.34 -1.33 2.56
N GLU A 323 11.28 -0.69 2.04
CA GLU A 323 11.16 0.76 1.91
C GLU A 323 12.26 1.41 1.06
N GLY A 324 12.77 0.67 0.06
CA GLY A 324 13.85 1.12 -0.82
C GLY A 324 15.23 1.15 -0.14
N THR A 325 15.36 0.59 1.06
CA THR A 325 16.61 0.63 1.83
C THR A 325 17.58 -0.51 1.49
N LEU A 326 17.11 -1.60 0.88
CA LEU A 326 17.93 -2.77 0.56
C LEU A 326 18.23 -2.93 -0.94
N GLY A 327 17.59 -2.11 -1.78
CA GLY A 327 17.72 -2.14 -3.23
C GLY A 327 16.59 -1.37 -3.91
N ILE A 328 16.75 -1.11 -5.20
CA ILE A 328 15.75 -0.44 -6.04
C ILE A 328 15.14 -1.47 -6.97
N VAL A 329 13.85 -1.75 -6.81
CA VAL A 329 13.10 -2.67 -7.69
C VAL A 329 12.85 -1.97 -9.01
N THR A 330 13.17 -2.64 -10.12
CA THR A 330 13.08 -2.11 -11.49
C THR A 330 12.03 -2.85 -12.32
N GLU A 331 11.89 -4.15 -12.10
CA GLU A 331 10.88 -5.00 -12.74
C GLU A 331 10.30 -5.99 -11.72
N ALA A 332 9.06 -6.41 -11.92
CA ALA A 332 8.41 -7.44 -11.12
C ALA A 332 7.57 -8.38 -12.00
N THR A 333 7.61 -9.66 -11.70
CA THR A 333 6.63 -10.63 -12.17
C THR A 333 5.47 -10.70 -11.18
N VAL A 334 4.31 -10.18 -11.55
CA VAL A 334 3.12 -10.14 -10.70
C VAL A 334 2.18 -11.31 -10.98
N ARG A 335 1.58 -11.84 -9.91
CA ARG A 335 0.50 -12.83 -9.97
C ARG A 335 -0.84 -12.15 -10.22
N LEU A 336 -1.54 -12.62 -11.25
CA LEU A 336 -2.92 -12.28 -11.51
C LEU A 336 -3.88 -13.30 -10.87
N ALA A 337 -5.09 -12.84 -10.58
CA ALA A 337 -6.20 -13.61 -10.05
C ALA A 337 -7.37 -13.56 -11.05
N PRO A 338 -8.23 -14.60 -11.09
CA PRO A 338 -9.43 -14.56 -11.90
C PRO A 338 -10.47 -13.59 -11.32
N LYS A 339 -11.16 -12.84 -12.19
CA LYS A 339 -12.36 -12.07 -11.84
C LYS A 339 -13.51 -13.04 -11.58
N MET A 340 -14.26 -12.83 -10.50
CA MET A 340 -15.39 -13.66 -10.16
C MET A 340 -16.66 -13.18 -10.87
N PRO A 341 -17.61 -14.08 -11.20
CA PRO A 341 -18.77 -13.74 -12.04
C PRO A 341 -19.83 -12.91 -11.31
N ALA A 342 -20.01 -13.11 -10.00
CA ALA A 342 -20.92 -12.32 -9.17
C ALA A 342 -20.13 -11.48 -8.16
N ASP A 343 -20.31 -10.17 -8.25
CA ASP A 343 -19.86 -9.20 -7.25
C ASP A 343 -21.10 -8.59 -6.59
N ALA A 344 -21.15 -8.61 -5.27
CA ALA A 344 -22.22 -7.99 -4.50
C ALA A 344 -21.64 -7.10 -3.41
N VAL A 345 -22.41 -6.08 -3.04
CA VAL A 345 -22.05 -5.17 -1.95
C VAL A 345 -23.14 -5.20 -0.89
N ALA A 346 -22.74 -5.23 0.38
CA ALA A 346 -23.65 -5.06 1.50
C ALA A 346 -23.17 -3.90 2.38
N VAL A 347 -24.11 -3.22 3.02
CA VAL A 347 -23.83 -2.28 4.11
C VAL A 347 -24.75 -2.59 5.28
N ALA A 348 -24.22 -2.53 6.50
CA ALA A 348 -24.99 -2.72 7.72
C ALA A 348 -24.59 -1.66 8.74
N SER A 349 -25.58 -0.98 9.33
CA SER A 349 -25.35 0.02 10.37
C SER A 349 -25.64 -0.55 11.77
N PHE A 350 -24.76 -0.20 12.72
CA PHE A 350 -24.66 -0.75 14.07
C PHE A 350 -24.79 0.35 15.13
N PRO A 351 -25.21 0.00 16.36
CA PRO A 351 -25.30 0.97 17.45
C PRO A 351 -23.95 1.44 17.98
N ASN A 352 -22.88 0.65 17.78
CA ASN A 352 -21.50 0.97 18.18
C ASN A 352 -20.49 0.06 17.45
N VAL A 353 -19.20 0.39 17.57
CA VAL A 353 -18.08 -0.36 16.96
C VAL A 353 -17.91 -1.77 17.54
N GLU A 354 -18.24 -2.00 18.82
CA GLU A 354 -18.22 -3.34 19.42
C GLU A 354 -19.16 -4.31 18.68
N ALA A 355 -20.39 -3.89 18.44
CA ALA A 355 -21.40 -4.66 17.71
C ALA A 355 -20.96 -4.97 16.26
N ALA A 356 -20.41 -3.96 15.57
CA ALA A 356 -19.84 -4.14 14.24
C ALA A 356 -18.71 -5.18 14.27
N SER A 357 -17.74 -5.04 15.16
CA SER A 357 -16.56 -5.90 15.22
C SER A 357 -16.89 -7.36 15.57
N GLN A 358 -17.92 -7.60 16.41
CA GLN A 358 -18.41 -8.96 16.68
C GLN A 358 -18.96 -9.63 15.42
N THR A 359 -19.65 -8.86 14.56
CA THR A 359 -20.12 -9.33 13.26
C THR A 359 -18.94 -9.70 12.35
N VAL A 360 -17.90 -8.85 12.30
CA VAL A 360 -16.67 -9.14 11.52
C VAL A 360 -16.05 -10.48 11.95
N ASN A 361 -15.85 -10.67 13.25
CA ASN A 361 -15.23 -11.87 13.80
C ASN A 361 -16.05 -13.14 13.47
N GLU A 362 -17.38 -13.09 13.65
CA GLU A 362 -18.26 -14.22 13.31
C GLU A 362 -18.20 -14.57 11.82
N ILE A 363 -18.24 -13.56 10.94
CA ILE A 363 -18.22 -13.79 9.49
C ILE A 363 -16.89 -14.39 9.05
N LEU A 364 -15.75 -13.87 9.51
CA LEU A 364 -14.45 -14.41 9.13
C LEU A 364 -14.22 -15.83 9.63
N LEU A 365 -14.59 -16.12 10.89
CA LEU A 365 -14.42 -17.45 11.47
C LEU A 365 -15.43 -18.48 10.96
N SER A 366 -16.51 -18.04 10.29
CA SER A 366 -17.49 -18.94 9.67
C SER A 366 -17.02 -19.56 8.34
N GLY A 367 -15.90 -19.08 7.77
CA GLY A 367 -15.37 -19.56 6.51
C GLY A 367 -16.11 -19.03 5.27
N ILE A 368 -17.01 -18.06 5.45
CA ILE A 368 -17.78 -17.47 4.36
C ILE A 368 -16.86 -16.63 3.48
N PRO A 369 -16.91 -16.80 2.14
CA PRO A 369 -16.02 -16.09 1.23
C PRO A 369 -16.45 -14.62 1.08
N VAL A 370 -15.92 -13.77 1.96
CA VAL A 370 -15.96 -12.31 1.81
C VAL A 370 -14.73 -11.84 1.02
N GLN A 371 -14.90 -10.79 0.22
CA GLN A 371 -13.77 -10.15 -0.47
C GLN A 371 -13.12 -9.10 0.41
N CYS A 372 -13.94 -8.31 1.10
CA CYS A 372 -13.49 -7.27 2.03
C CYS A 372 -14.55 -7.03 3.10
N ILE A 373 -14.11 -6.52 4.25
CA ILE A 373 -14.98 -6.02 5.33
C ILE A 373 -14.38 -4.72 5.83
N GLU A 374 -15.08 -3.60 5.63
CA GLU A 374 -14.60 -2.27 5.97
C GLU A 374 -15.47 -1.64 7.05
N LEU A 375 -14.85 -1.10 8.10
CA LEU A 375 -15.51 -0.32 9.13
C LEU A 375 -15.43 1.17 8.79
N LEU A 376 -16.55 1.87 8.89
CA LEU A 376 -16.62 3.33 8.89
C LEU A 376 -17.35 3.74 10.16
N ASP A 377 -16.73 4.59 10.99
CA ASP A 377 -17.40 5.11 12.16
C ASP A 377 -18.44 6.19 11.81
N TYR A 378 -19.29 6.54 12.76
CA TYR A 378 -20.34 7.53 12.55
C TYR A 378 -19.78 8.90 12.08
N LYS A 379 -18.56 9.27 12.49
CA LYS A 379 -17.89 10.50 12.03
C LYS A 379 -17.50 10.43 10.57
N MET A 380 -16.95 9.30 10.13
CA MET A 380 -16.67 9.06 8.71
C MET A 380 -17.94 9.14 7.86
N ILE A 381 -19.03 8.51 8.31
CA ILE A 381 -20.32 8.58 7.61
C ILE A 381 -20.85 10.02 7.56
N GLN A 382 -20.72 10.79 8.64
CA GLN A 382 -21.07 12.21 8.67
C GLN A 382 -20.31 13.01 7.61
N SER A 383 -18.99 12.84 7.51
CA SER A 383 -18.17 13.50 6.49
C SER A 383 -18.58 13.10 5.07
N ILE A 384 -18.87 11.82 4.84
CA ILE A 384 -19.36 11.34 3.53
C ILE A 384 -20.69 12.00 3.16
N ASN A 385 -21.65 12.05 4.09
CA ASN A 385 -22.94 12.69 3.88
C ASN A 385 -22.80 14.21 3.62
N GLN A 386 -21.97 14.90 4.42
CA GLN A 386 -21.76 16.35 4.31
C GLN A 386 -21.05 16.76 3.02
N SER A 387 -20.02 16.02 2.61
CA SER A 387 -19.28 16.29 1.38
C SER A 387 -20.12 16.07 0.12
N ASN A 388 -21.13 15.18 0.19
CA ASN A 388 -21.99 14.77 -0.92
C ASN A 388 -21.23 14.25 -2.16
N LEU A 389 -19.95 13.88 -2.02
CA LEU A 389 -19.13 13.35 -3.12
C LEU A 389 -19.72 12.05 -3.69
N CYS A 390 -20.39 11.28 -2.85
CA CYS A 390 -21.00 10.01 -3.23
C CYS A 390 -22.38 10.18 -3.88
N GLY A 391 -23.02 11.36 -3.82
CA GLY A 391 -24.40 11.57 -4.28
C GLY A 391 -25.42 10.60 -3.66
N ARG A 392 -25.17 10.17 -2.42
CA ARG A 392 -25.98 9.25 -1.62
C ARG A 392 -25.77 9.57 -0.14
N THR A 393 -26.82 9.41 0.66
CA THR A 393 -26.78 9.52 2.12
C THR A 393 -26.83 8.14 2.76
N TYR A 394 -26.09 7.96 3.85
CA TYR A 394 -26.09 6.77 4.69
C TYR A 394 -26.62 7.10 6.09
N HIS A 395 -27.02 6.08 6.85
CA HIS A 395 -27.37 6.25 8.26
C HIS A 395 -26.12 6.66 9.05
N GLU A 396 -26.17 7.79 9.76
CA GLU A 396 -25.06 8.32 10.58
C GLU A 396 -24.82 7.49 11.85
N MET A 397 -24.42 6.23 11.65
CA MET A 397 -24.06 5.27 12.66
C MET A 397 -22.82 4.50 12.20
N ASP A 398 -22.12 3.86 13.14
CA ASP A 398 -21.02 2.97 12.80
C ASP A 398 -21.50 1.90 11.82
N SER A 399 -20.77 1.68 10.74
CA SER A 399 -21.24 0.88 9.63
C SER A 399 -20.15 -0.05 9.11
N LEU A 400 -20.56 -1.26 8.72
CA LEU A 400 -19.73 -2.20 7.97
C LEU A 400 -20.12 -2.20 6.50
N PHE A 401 -19.13 -2.15 5.63
CA PHE A 401 -19.26 -2.33 4.19
C PHE A 401 -18.61 -3.64 3.80
N PHE A 402 -19.30 -4.44 3.00
CA PHE A 402 -18.82 -5.73 2.53
C PHE A 402 -18.78 -5.72 1.00
N LYS A 403 -17.69 -6.22 0.42
CA LYS A 403 -17.72 -6.76 -0.95
C LYS A 403 -17.71 -8.27 -0.87
N LEU A 404 -18.50 -8.88 -1.74
CA LEU A 404 -18.61 -10.31 -1.90
C LEU A 404 -18.24 -10.64 -3.33
N SER A 405 -17.47 -11.70 -3.52
CA SER A 405 -17.10 -12.20 -4.84
C SER A 405 -17.26 -13.72 -4.86
N GLY A 406 -17.90 -14.25 -5.90
CA GLY A 406 -18.19 -15.68 -5.98
C GLY A 406 -19.13 -16.06 -7.10
N GLY A 407 -19.63 -17.29 -7.04
CA GLY A 407 -20.84 -17.68 -7.76
C GLY A 407 -22.10 -17.28 -6.99
N GLU A 408 -23.26 -17.34 -7.64
CA GLU A 408 -24.55 -16.93 -7.06
C GLU A 408 -24.85 -17.61 -5.72
N ALA A 409 -24.54 -18.90 -5.59
CA ALA A 409 -24.77 -19.66 -4.36
C ALA A 409 -23.91 -19.14 -3.19
N ALA A 410 -22.64 -18.84 -3.43
CA ALA A 410 -21.73 -18.30 -2.41
C ALA A 410 -22.17 -16.89 -1.98
N VAL A 411 -22.64 -16.07 -2.92
CA VAL A 411 -23.17 -14.74 -2.64
C VAL A 411 -24.47 -14.81 -1.82
N ALA A 412 -25.35 -15.77 -2.12
CA ALA A 412 -26.59 -15.99 -1.36
C ALA A 412 -26.31 -16.46 0.07
N GLU A 413 -25.38 -17.40 0.25
CA GLU A 413 -24.93 -17.86 1.56
C GLU A 413 -24.33 -16.72 2.39
N ALA A 414 -23.43 -15.93 1.78
CA ALA A 414 -22.83 -14.78 2.43
C ALA A 414 -23.86 -13.73 2.84
N LYS A 415 -24.85 -13.45 1.99
CA LYS A 415 -25.97 -12.55 2.32
C LYS A 415 -26.69 -13.00 3.57
N GLU A 416 -27.09 -14.27 3.61
CA GLU A 416 -27.86 -14.79 4.74
C GLU A 416 -27.06 -14.71 6.03
N ALA A 417 -25.80 -15.09 6.01
CA ALA A 417 -24.95 -15.04 7.18
C ALA A 417 -24.65 -13.62 7.64
N ILE A 418 -24.33 -12.69 6.74
CA ILE A 418 -24.09 -11.27 7.07
C ILE A 418 -25.34 -10.68 7.70
N THR A 419 -26.54 -10.93 7.14
CA THR A 419 -27.79 -10.45 7.74
C THR A 419 -28.01 -11.06 9.13
N ARG A 420 -27.86 -12.39 9.29
CA ARG A 420 -28.06 -13.07 10.58
C ARG A 420 -27.09 -12.55 11.65
N ALA A 421 -25.80 -12.49 11.33
CA ALA A 421 -24.76 -12.02 12.25
C ALA A 421 -24.96 -10.54 12.61
N SER A 422 -25.25 -9.68 11.61
CA SER A 422 -25.48 -8.25 11.86
C SER A 422 -26.66 -8.04 12.81
N VAL A 423 -27.78 -8.72 12.57
CA VAL A 423 -28.98 -8.63 13.44
C VAL A 423 -28.70 -9.19 14.83
N LYS A 424 -27.99 -10.33 14.92
CA LYS A 424 -27.59 -10.94 16.21
C LYS A 424 -26.82 -9.97 17.09
N TYR A 425 -25.96 -9.13 16.51
CA TYR A 425 -25.16 -8.14 17.24
C TYR A 425 -25.78 -6.74 17.29
N GLY A 426 -27.06 -6.59 16.92
CA GLY A 426 -27.83 -5.38 17.19
C GLY A 426 -28.00 -4.41 16.02
N ALA A 427 -27.57 -4.77 14.80
CA ALA A 427 -28.03 -4.06 13.62
C ALA A 427 -29.55 -4.25 13.46
N LYS A 428 -30.24 -3.20 13.00
CA LYS A 428 -31.65 -3.33 12.62
C LYS A 428 -31.72 -4.08 11.29
N LYS A 429 -32.72 -4.94 11.10
CA LYS A 429 -32.84 -5.68 9.83
C LYS A 429 -32.95 -4.75 8.63
N GLU A 430 -33.60 -3.60 8.82
CA GLU A 430 -33.81 -2.57 7.80
C GLU A 430 -32.53 -1.79 7.46
N SER A 431 -31.50 -1.82 8.31
CA SER A 431 -30.21 -1.17 8.03
C SER A 431 -29.24 -2.07 7.26
N VAL A 432 -29.57 -3.37 7.09
CA VAL A 432 -28.75 -4.30 6.30
C VAL A 432 -29.20 -4.24 4.85
N GLU A 433 -28.52 -3.42 4.07
CA GLU A 433 -28.74 -3.32 2.63
C GLU A 433 -27.82 -4.28 1.87
N PHE A 434 -28.33 -4.80 0.76
CA PHE A 434 -27.62 -5.74 -0.08
C PHE A 434 -27.96 -5.53 -1.54
N GLU A 435 -26.96 -5.50 -2.41
CA GLU A 435 -27.13 -5.26 -3.84
C GLU A 435 -26.19 -6.12 -4.69
N THR A 436 -26.74 -6.68 -5.76
CA THR A 436 -26.05 -7.53 -6.75
C THR A 436 -26.00 -6.91 -8.13
N ASP A 437 -26.84 -5.90 -8.40
CA ASP A 437 -26.71 -5.10 -9.61
C ASP A 437 -25.40 -4.30 -9.55
N LYS A 438 -24.52 -4.50 -10.52
CA LYS A 438 -23.16 -3.92 -10.52
C LYS A 438 -23.15 -2.41 -10.35
N VAL A 439 -24.08 -1.70 -11.00
CA VAL A 439 -24.13 -0.22 -10.96
C VAL A 439 -24.59 0.28 -9.60
N LYS A 440 -25.66 -0.32 -9.06
CA LYS A 440 -26.17 0.06 -7.73
C LYS A 440 -25.23 -0.38 -6.60
N ALA A 441 -24.59 -1.55 -6.72
CA ALA A 441 -23.60 -2.04 -5.77
C ALA A 441 -22.37 -1.11 -5.73
N ALA A 442 -21.86 -0.70 -6.89
CA ALA A 442 -20.79 0.29 -6.98
C ALA A 442 -21.16 1.62 -6.31
N LYS A 443 -22.43 2.04 -6.41
CA LYS A 443 -22.93 3.25 -5.75
C LYS A 443 -22.97 3.14 -4.22
N ILE A 444 -23.27 1.96 -3.66
CA ILE A 444 -23.12 1.69 -2.21
C ILE A 444 -21.64 1.75 -1.82
N TRP A 445 -20.78 1.10 -2.60
CA TRP A 445 -19.34 1.06 -2.31
C TRP A 445 -18.64 2.42 -2.42
N GLU A 446 -19.22 3.37 -3.16
CA GLU A 446 -18.66 4.71 -3.34
C GLU A 446 -18.39 5.44 -2.01
N GLY A 447 -19.25 5.23 -1.00
CA GLY A 447 -19.05 5.77 0.35
C GLY A 447 -17.66 5.43 0.91
N ARG A 448 -17.28 4.15 0.82
CA ARG A 448 -15.97 3.68 1.28
C ARG A 448 -14.82 4.23 0.44
N LYS A 449 -14.98 4.35 -0.89
CA LYS A 449 -13.93 4.90 -1.77
C LYS A 449 -13.70 6.40 -1.55
N ALA A 450 -14.76 7.14 -1.24
CA ALA A 450 -14.69 8.58 -1.03
C ALA A 450 -14.23 8.99 0.38
N ALA A 451 -14.09 8.04 1.32
CA ALA A 451 -13.84 8.30 2.75
C ALA A 451 -12.75 9.35 3.01
N LEU A 452 -11.54 9.16 2.45
CA LEU A 452 -10.42 10.10 2.62
C LEU A 452 -10.77 11.50 2.06
N TRP A 453 -11.29 11.55 0.84
CA TRP A 453 -11.64 12.79 0.15
C TRP A 453 -12.80 13.52 0.83
N ALA A 454 -13.74 12.80 1.43
CA ALA A 454 -14.84 13.37 2.19
C ALA A 454 -14.32 14.14 3.40
N VAL A 455 -13.41 13.54 4.18
CA VAL A 455 -12.77 14.23 5.31
C VAL A 455 -11.95 15.43 4.83
N ALA A 456 -11.18 15.29 3.75
CA ALA A 456 -10.45 16.40 3.14
C ALA A 456 -11.36 17.58 2.76
N SER A 457 -12.43 17.32 2.02
CA SER A 457 -13.38 18.35 1.56
C SER A 457 -14.09 19.07 2.71
N CYS A 458 -14.27 18.40 3.85
CA CYS A 458 -14.87 19.00 5.04
C CYS A 458 -13.88 19.87 5.84
N ASN A 459 -12.58 19.85 5.51
CA ASN A 459 -11.50 20.43 6.33
C ASN A 459 -10.50 21.28 5.51
N GLU A 460 -10.94 21.99 4.48
CA GLU A 460 -10.09 22.78 3.56
C GLU A 460 -9.60 24.13 4.10
N ALA A 461 -9.71 24.39 5.41
CA ALA A 461 -9.29 25.67 5.98
C ALA A 461 -7.76 25.85 5.88
N PRO A 462 -7.25 27.07 5.62
CA PRO A 462 -5.81 27.31 5.55
C PRO A 462 -5.06 26.85 6.81
N GLY A 463 -3.95 26.14 6.60
CA GLY A 463 -3.14 25.58 7.69
C GLY A 463 -3.65 24.25 8.25
N VAL A 464 -4.85 23.80 7.88
CA VAL A 464 -5.37 22.48 8.27
C VAL A 464 -4.78 21.39 7.40
N LYS A 465 -4.30 20.34 8.05
CA LYS A 465 -3.84 19.08 7.45
C LYS A 465 -4.65 17.92 8.00
N ILE A 466 -4.60 16.79 7.30
CA ILE A 466 -5.19 15.53 7.78
C ILE A 466 -4.05 14.55 8.00
N TRP A 467 -3.83 14.19 9.26
CA TRP A 467 -2.91 13.09 9.57
C TRP A 467 -3.65 11.78 9.39
N THR A 468 -3.28 11.00 8.38
CA THR A 468 -3.78 9.63 8.20
C THR A 468 -2.93 8.67 9.01
N THR A 469 -3.53 8.04 10.03
CA THR A 469 -2.85 7.03 10.84
C THR A 469 -3.05 5.63 10.28
N ASP A 470 -2.29 4.67 10.81
CA ASP A 470 -2.41 3.27 10.44
C ASP A 470 -1.88 2.40 11.59
N VAL A 471 -2.73 1.50 12.08
CA VAL A 471 -2.41 0.49 13.09
C VAL A 471 -3.21 -0.78 12.81
N CYS A 472 -2.67 -1.93 13.19
CA CYS A 472 -3.36 -3.21 13.04
C CYS A 472 -3.27 -4.02 14.33
N VAL A 473 -4.33 -4.75 14.68
CA VAL A 473 -4.42 -5.60 15.87
C VAL A 473 -5.08 -6.93 15.52
N PRO A 474 -4.93 -7.97 16.36
CA PRO A 474 -5.82 -9.12 16.29
C PRO A 474 -7.28 -8.66 16.26
N ILE A 475 -8.09 -9.24 15.38
CA ILE A 475 -9.47 -8.79 15.09
C ILE A 475 -10.33 -8.70 16.36
N SER A 476 -10.10 -9.60 17.32
CA SER A 476 -10.77 -9.58 18.63
C SER A 476 -10.50 -8.33 19.47
N ALA A 477 -9.40 -7.62 19.22
CA ALA A 477 -8.98 -6.42 19.94
C ALA A 477 -9.35 -5.11 19.21
N LEU A 478 -9.70 -5.17 17.91
CA LEU A 478 -10.09 -4.03 17.09
C LEU A 478 -11.17 -3.14 17.76
N PRO A 479 -12.29 -3.67 18.27
CA PRO A 479 -13.34 -2.81 18.85
C PRO A 479 -12.85 -2.02 20.06
N ARG A 480 -12.07 -2.66 20.93
CA ARG A 480 -11.47 -2.01 22.09
C ARG A 480 -10.52 -0.89 21.65
N LEU A 481 -9.66 -1.16 20.67
CA LEU A 481 -8.72 -0.19 20.16
C LEU A 481 -9.45 1.04 19.58
N VAL A 482 -10.49 0.83 18.77
CA VAL A 482 -11.26 1.92 18.16
C VAL A 482 -11.95 2.76 19.23
N ARG A 483 -12.71 2.15 20.16
CA ARG A 483 -13.41 2.89 21.23
C ARG A 483 -12.44 3.71 22.08
N GLU A 484 -11.37 3.10 22.57
CA GLU A 484 -10.38 3.80 23.40
C GLU A 484 -9.69 4.94 22.62
N SER A 485 -9.54 4.81 21.31
CA SER A 485 -8.98 5.86 20.45
C SER A 485 -9.98 6.99 20.22
N GLN A 486 -11.25 6.69 19.94
CA GLN A 486 -12.32 7.68 19.88
C GLN A 486 -12.42 8.50 21.17
N GLU A 487 -12.38 7.84 22.33
CA GLU A 487 -12.37 8.54 23.63
C GLU A 487 -11.15 9.47 23.79
N ASP A 488 -9.97 9.04 23.33
CA ASP A 488 -8.73 9.83 23.39
C ASP A 488 -8.78 11.05 22.46
N PHE A 489 -9.29 10.88 21.22
CA PHE A 489 -9.52 11.98 20.29
C PHE A 489 -10.47 13.03 20.89
N GLN A 490 -11.57 12.60 21.49
CA GLN A 490 -12.53 13.50 22.13
C GLN A 490 -11.92 14.25 23.32
N LYS A 491 -11.22 13.55 24.23
CA LYS A 491 -10.55 14.16 25.39
C LYS A 491 -9.44 15.13 24.99
N SER A 492 -8.81 14.91 23.84
CA SER A 492 -7.75 15.74 23.30
C SER A 492 -8.26 16.91 22.42
N GLY A 493 -9.58 17.05 22.25
CA GLY A 493 -10.17 18.12 21.45
C GLY A 493 -10.14 17.88 19.92
N LEU A 494 -9.73 16.70 19.46
CA LEU A 494 -9.64 16.31 18.05
C LEU A 494 -10.97 15.71 17.55
N THR A 495 -12.07 16.42 17.79
CA THR A 495 -13.45 15.91 17.63
C THR A 495 -13.90 15.71 16.17
N GLY A 496 -13.14 16.27 15.22
CA GLY A 496 -13.30 16.06 13.78
C GLY A 496 -12.65 14.79 13.24
N THR A 497 -12.04 13.98 14.10
CA THR A 497 -11.40 12.72 13.69
C THR A 497 -12.44 11.73 13.20
N ALA A 498 -12.18 11.12 12.04
CA ALA A 498 -13.03 10.10 11.44
C ALA A 498 -12.24 8.80 11.26
N ILE A 499 -12.90 7.66 11.42
CA ILE A 499 -12.26 6.34 11.34
C ILE A 499 -12.79 5.56 10.14
N VAL A 500 -11.85 5.00 9.38
CA VAL A 500 -12.09 4.01 8.33
C VAL A 500 -11.11 2.86 8.52
N GLY A 501 -11.51 1.62 8.33
CA GLY A 501 -10.59 0.51 8.51
C GLY A 501 -10.92 -0.74 7.72
N HIS A 502 -9.86 -1.43 7.32
CA HIS A 502 -9.86 -2.81 6.85
C HIS A 502 -10.16 -3.75 8.03
N ALA A 503 -11.41 -3.71 8.50
CA ALA A 503 -11.84 -4.41 9.71
C ALA A 503 -11.66 -5.93 9.57
N GLY A 504 -11.77 -6.44 8.34
CA GLY A 504 -11.52 -7.84 8.03
C GLY A 504 -10.10 -8.33 8.36
N ASP A 505 -9.14 -7.41 8.41
CA ASP A 505 -7.73 -7.68 8.71
C ASP A 505 -7.32 -7.17 10.11
N GLY A 506 -8.24 -6.54 10.85
CA GLY A 506 -7.96 -5.93 12.14
C GLY A 506 -7.21 -4.59 12.04
N ASN A 507 -7.21 -3.97 10.87
CA ASN A 507 -6.51 -2.72 10.57
C ASN A 507 -7.48 -1.54 10.48
N PHE A 508 -7.08 -0.38 11.02
CA PHE A 508 -7.82 0.87 10.77
C PHE A 508 -6.92 2.10 10.73
N HIS A 509 -7.51 3.15 10.17
CA HIS A 509 -6.97 4.48 10.00
C HIS A 509 -7.86 5.49 10.70
N ALA A 510 -7.24 6.37 11.48
CA ALA A 510 -7.87 7.61 11.92
C ALA A 510 -7.40 8.73 10.98
N LEU A 511 -8.36 9.47 10.42
CA LEU A 511 -8.12 10.68 9.66
C LEU A 511 -8.30 11.84 10.63
N ILE A 512 -7.20 12.48 11.03
CA ILE A 512 -7.19 13.49 12.09
C ILE A 512 -6.96 14.87 11.47
N PRO A 513 -8.00 15.70 11.29
CA PRO A 513 -7.83 17.09 10.90
C PRO A 513 -7.18 17.87 12.04
N PHE A 514 -6.10 18.58 11.75
CA PHE A 514 -5.41 19.43 12.72
C PHE A 514 -4.78 20.64 12.04
N LYS A 515 -4.59 21.72 12.79
CA LYS A 515 -3.93 22.94 12.33
C LYS A 515 -2.41 22.79 12.48
N ALA A 516 -1.69 22.60 11.38
CA ALA A 516 -0.27 22.29 11.39
C ALA A 516 0.63 23.49 11.73
N ASP A 517 0.15 24.71 11.49
CA ASP A 517 0.81 25.97 11.86
C ASP A 517 0.53 26.40 13.31
N ASP A 518 -0.33 25.68 14.04
CA ASP A 518 -0.54 25.84 15.48
C ASP A 518 0.34 24.83 16.24
N PRO A 519 1.42 25.27 16.93
CA PRO A 519 2.35 24.38 17.61
C PRO A 519 1.69 23.50 18.67
N GLU A 520 0.65 24.00 19.35
CA GLU A 520 -0.01 23.25 20.42
C GLU A 520 -0.92 22.16 19.84
N GLN A 521 -1.70 22.48 18.82
CA GLN A 521 -2.50 21.49 18.11
C GLN A 521 -1.63 20.42 17.44
N ALA A 522 -0.51 20.82 16.83
CA ALA A 522 0.45 19.87 16.24
C ALA A 522 1.08 18.96 17.31
N ARG A 523 1.41 19.48 18.50
CA ARG A 523 1.94 18.70 19.63
C ARG A 523 0.90 17.70 20.14
N ILE A 524 -0.32 18.15 20.44
CA ILE A 524 -1.42 17.29 20.91
C ILE A 524 -1.69 16.18 19.91
N THR A 525 -1.78 16.50 18.62
CA THR A 525 -2.01 15.52 17.55
C THR A 525 -0.90 14.47 17.51
N THR A 526 0.36 14.89 17.58
CA THR A 526 1.52 13.99 17.62
C THR A 526 1.45 13.02 18.81
N GLU A 527 1.13 13.52 20.00
CA GLU A 527 1.01 12.70 21.20
C GLU A 527 -0.14 11.69 21.12
N VAL A 528 -1.27 12.09 20.55
CA VAL A 528 -2.42 11.21 20.32
C VAL A 528 -2.08 10.10 19.33
N VAL A 529 -1.42 10.43 18.21
CA VAL A 529 -0.95 9.43 17.23
C VAL A 529 0.02 8.44 17.89
N GLY A 530 0.90 8.93 18.77
CA GLY A 530 1.80 8.06 19.53
C GLY A 530 1.09 7.14 20.49
N ARG A 531 0.12 7.65 21.27
CA ARG A 531 -0.72 6.82 22.15
C ARG A 531 -1.51 5.78 21.36
N LEU A 532 -1.99 6.10 20.16
CA LEU A 532 -2.66 5.15 19.28
C LEU A 532 -1.72 3.98 18.90
N CYS A 533 -0.50 4.28 18.45
CA CYS A 533 0.50 3.27 18.12
C CYS A 533 0.82 2.37 19.32
N GLU A 534 1.10 2.96 20.48
CA GLU A 534 1.38 2.20 21.71
C GLU A 534 0.19 1.37 22.18
N ARG A 535 -1.04 1.87 22.01
CA ARG A 535 -2.26 1.15 22.37
C ARG A 535 -2.43 -0.09 21.48
N ALA A 536 -2.16 0.02 20.17
CA ALA A 536 -2.18 -1.11 19.25
C ALA A 536 -1.16 -2.18 19.67
N GLN A 537 0.08 -1.77 19.97
CA GLN A 537 1.14 -2.69 20.43
C GLN A 537 0.79 -3.39 21.75
N LYS A 538 0.22 -2.67 22.72
CA LYS A 538 -0.27 -3.26 23.99
C LYS A 538 -1.39 -4.29 23.78
N LEU A 539 -2.10 -4.21 22.65
CA LEU A 539 -3.13 -5.16 22.24
C LEU A 539 -2.57 -6.26 21.32
N GLN A 540 -1.26 -6.52 21.36
CA GLN A 540 -0.56 -7.52 20.53
C GLN A 540 -0.66 -7.22 19.03
N GLY A 541 -0.89 -5.96 18.67
CA GLY A 541 -0.87 -5.48 17.30
C GLY A 541 0.45 -4.84 16.90
N THR A 542 0.37 -4.06 15.82
CA THR A 542 1.47 -3.33 15.20
C THR A 542 1.14 -1.85 15.06
N CYS A 543 2.17 -1.00 15.15
CA CYS A 543 2.08 0.43 14.88
C CYS A 543 1.90 0.76 13.39
N THR A 544 1.94 -0.22 12.49
CA THR A 544 1.73 -0.02 11.06
C THR A 544 1.16 -1.28 10.42
N GLY A 545 -0.07 -1.21 9.92
CA GLY A 545 -0.71 -2.32 9.21
C GLY A 545 -0.21 -2.44 7.78
N GLU A 546 -0.15 -1.31 7.07
CA GLU A 546 0.10 -1.31 5.62
C GLU A 546 0.90 -0.12 5.08
N HIS A 547 1.07 0.96 5.84
CA HIS A 547 1.76 2.16 5.35
C HIS A 547 3.28 2.06 5.43
N GLY A 548 3.83 1.15 6.22
CA GLY A 548 5.26 1.04 6.51
C GLY A 548 5.70 1.86 7.72
N VAL A 549 7.00 1.95 7.94
CA VAL A 549 7.61 2.69 9.07
C VAL A 549 8.06 4.07 8.62
N GLY A 550 8.69 4.16 7.44
CA GLY A 550 9.23 5.38 6.89
C GLY A 550 10.12 6.12 7.88
N MET A 551 9.92 7.43 7.99
CA MET A 551 10.50 8.28 9.03
C MET A 551 9.56 8.44 10.23
N GLY A 552 8.24 8.35 10.00
CA GLY A 552 7.22 8.71 10.99
C GLY A 552 7.11 7.76 12.17
N LYS A 553 7.47 6.47 11.99
CA LYS A 553 7.19 5.41 12.98
C LYS A 553 8.41 4.68 13.51
N ILE A 554 9.62 5.18 13.27
CA ILE A 554 10.88 4.55 13.71
C ILE A 554 10.87 4.27 15.22
N ASP A 555 10.47 5.26 16.03
CA ASP A 555 10.40 5.12 17.49
C ASP A 555 9.41 4.04 17.96
N TYR A 556 8.35 3.79 17.19
CA TYR A 556 7.37 2.74 17.51
C TYR A 556 7.85 1.37 17.04
N LEU A 557 8.62 1.29 15.94
CA LEU A 557 9.26 0.05 15.52
C LEU A 557 10.21 -0.48 16.60
N GLU A 558 10.97 0.40 17.25
CA GLU A 558 11.86 0.03 18.37
C GLU A 558 11.10 -0.55 19.58
N LYS A 559 9.90 -0.03 19.83
CA LYS A 559 9.02 -0.53 20.90
C LYS A 559 8.39 -1.87 20.52
N GLU A 560 8.12 -2.09 19.24
CA GLU A 560 7.47 -3.29 18.72
C GLU A 560 8.41 -4.49 18.61
N LEU A 561 9.58 -4.27 18.01
CA LEU A 561 10.51 -5.33 17.68
C LEU A 561 11.60 -5.43 18.76
N PRO A 562 11.89 -6.63 19.29
CA PRO A 562 12.99 -6.82 20.20
C PRO A 562 14.31 -6.30 19.60
N GLY A 563 15.17 -5.69 20.42
CA GLY A 563 16.43 -5.12 19.92
C GLY A 563 17.34 -6.10 19.16
N GLY A 564 17.24 -7.41 19.42
CA GLY A 564 17.90 -8.44 18.62
C GLY A 564 17.44 -8.47 17.16
N THR A 565 16.15 -8.32 16.91
CA THR A 565 15.55 -8.24 15.57
C THR A 565 16.03 -7.00 14.83
N ILE A 566 16.01 -5.84 15.50
CA ILE A 566 16.51 -4.58 14.93
C ILE A 566 18.00 -4.69 14.54
N ARG A 567 18.83 -5.34 15.37
CA ARG A 567 20.25 -5.55 15.03
C ARG A 567 20.43 -6.40 13.78
N VAL A 568 19.61 -7.43 13.57
CA VAL A 568 19.66 -8.25 12.35
C VAL A 568 19.24 -7.42 11.13
N MET A 569 18.17 -6.62 11.24
CA MET A 569 17.73 -5.73 10.17
C MET A 569 18.85 -4.76 9.75
N LYS A 570 19.53 -4.14 10.73
CA LYS A 570 20.69 -3.26 10.50
C LYS A 570 21.89 -4.01 9.90
N ALA A 571 22.15 -5.25 10.32
CA ALA A 571 23.23 -6.07 9.77
C ALA A 571 22.98 -6.39 8.28
N ILE A 572 21.75 -6.74 7.90
CA ILE A 572 21.36 -6.96 6.50
C ILE A 572 21.53 -5.66 5.69
N LYS A 573 21.08 -4.52 6.23
CA LYS A 573 21.27 -3.20 5.61
C LYS A 573 22.74 -2.92 5.33
N LEU A 574 23.63 -3.11 6.30
CA LEU A 574 25.06 -2.88 6.12
C LEU A 574 25.72 -3.88 5.17
N ALA A 575 25.22 -5.12 5.10
CA ALA A 575 25.73 -6.11 4.17
C ALA A 575 25.41 -5.74 2.70
N LEU A 576 24.21 -5.20 2.43
CA LEU A 576 23.76 -4.82 1.09
C LEU A 576 24.14 -3.39 0.71
N ASP A 577 24.26 -2.50 1.70
CA ASP A 577 24.55 -1.08 1.53
C ASP A 577 25.48 -0.57 2.65
N PRO A 578 26.79 -0.92 2.59
CA PRO A 578 27.75 -0.57 3.64
C PRO A 578 28.02 0.93 3.77
N LYS A 579 27.59 1.74 2.80
CA LYS A 579 27.70 3.21 2.82
C LYS A 579 26.39 3.89 3.22
N ASN A 580 25.32 3.14 3.49
CA ASN A 580 23.99 3.65 3.83
C ASN A 580 23.47 4.70 2.84
N LEU A 581 23.65 4.46 1.55
CA LEU A 581 23.22 5.38 0.49
C LEU A 581 21.74 5.21 0.13
N LEU A 582 21.19 4.00 0.24
CA LEU A 582 19.82 3.71 -0.16
C LEU A 582 18.83 4.09 0.95
N ASN A 583 18.01 5.09 0.67
CA ASN A 583 16.97 5.67 1.49
C ASN A 583 17.33 5.87 2.98
N PRO A 584 18.43 6.59 3.30
CA PRO A 584 18.85 6.78 4.69
C PRO A 584 17.84 7.57 5.51
N GLY A 585 17.81 7.24 6.81
CA GLY A 585 16.92 7.87 7.80
C GLY A 585 15.51 7.27 7.85
N LYS A 586 15.24 6.18 7.12
CA LYS A 586 13.95 5.47 7.10
C LYS A 586 14.14 4.06 7.63
N LEU A 587 13.05 3.48 8.16
CA LEU A 587 12.91 2.10 8.64
C LEU A 587 13.78 1.72 9.84
N TYR A 588 15.05 2.12 9.85
CA TYR A 588 16.01 1.77 10.88
C TYR A 588 16.11 2.87 11.93
N PRO A 589 16.11 2.49 13.22
CA PRO A 589 16.43 3.43 14.27
C PRO A 589 17.85 3.93 14.14
N THR A 590 17.98 5.25 13.96
CA THR A 590 19.25 5.96 13.88
C THR A 590 19.62 6.46 15.28
N PRO A 591 20.90 6.43 15.69
CA PRO A 591 21.34 7.28 16.80
C PRO A 591 20.95 8.74 16.49
N GLU A 592 20.49 9.49 17.49
CA GLU A 592 19.91 10.82 17.36
C GLU A 592 20.60 11.68 16.28
N PHE A 593 19.91 11.90 15.16
CA PHE A 593 20.29 12.95 14.21
C PHE A 593 19.84 14.27 14.80
N THR A 594 20.73 14.96 15.52
CA THR A 594 20.56 16.38 15.80
C THR A 594 20.95 17.14 14.54
N PRO A 595 20.03 17.83 13.84
CA PRO A 595 20.42 18.69 12.73
C PRO A 595 21.43 19.70 13.26
N SER A 596 22.58 19.82 12.62
CA SER A 596 23.44 20.99 12.86
C SER A 596 22.62 22.23 12.50
N ARG A 597 22.33 23.05 13.53
CA ARG A 597 21.59 24.30 13.42
C ARG A 597 22.13 25.22 12.33
#